data_AF-A0A0C2ZK99-F1
#
_entry.id   AF-A0A0C2ZK99-F1
#
_cell.length_a   1.000
_cell.length_b   1.000
_cell.length_c   1.000
_cell.angle_alpha   90.00
_cell.angle_beta   90.00
_cell.angle_gamma   90.00
#
_symmetry.space_group_name_H-M   'P 1'
#
loop_
_entity.id
_entity.type
_entity.pdbx_description
1 polymer ?
#
loop_
_entity_poly.entity_id
_entity_poly.type
_entity_poly.pdbx_seq_one_letter_code
_entity_poly.pdbx_strand_id
1 'polypeptide(L)'
;MKLIVGLLLASLLYANDFYYEYGQKVEVSQSINKRSKDNSVEYYQKQDGNLVGIKKDEILTQCNVGVDCAKVLAKYDFASISKLSTTIFLVKLTPTQDVFNFSQILYNDSDIAFAHPNFVKERKGR
;
A
#
# COMPACT_ATOMS: atom_id res chain seq x y z
N MET A 1 -13.84 14.27 40.07
CA MET A 1 -13.53 14.83 38.73
C MET A 1 -12.19 14.29 38.18
N LYS A 2 -11.99 12.98 38.05
CA LYS A 2 -10.75 12.39 37.47
C LYS A 2 -10.99 11.42 36.30
N LEU A 3 -12.24 11.21 35.88
CA LEU A 3 -12.62 10.23 34.86
C LEU A 3 -13.01 10.82 33.49
N ILE A 4 -13.10 12.16 33.37
CA ILE A 4 -13.58 12.82 32.15
C ILE A 4 -12.43 13.13 31.17
N VAL A 5 -11.18 13.20 31.64
CA VAL A 5 -10.02 13.55 30.80
C VAL A 5 -9.56 12.38 29.90
N GLY A 6 -9.91 11.13 30.21
CA GLY A 6 -9.51 9.97 29.41
C GLY A 6 -10.29 9.80 28.10
N LEU A 7 -11.52 10.30 28.00
CA LEU A 7 -12.39 10.06 26.84
C LEU A 7 -12.10 11.01 25.66
N LEU A 8 -11.48 12.16 25.91
CA LEU A 8 -11.16 13.17 24.87
C LEU A 8 -9.88 12.87 24.08
N LEU A 9 -9.03 11.96 24.55
CA LEU A 9 -7.79 11.55 23.85
C LEU A 9 -8.02 10.42 22.84
N ALA A 10 -9.14 9.68 22.95
CA ALA A 10 -9.42 8.56 22.06
C ALA A 10 -9.80 8.99 20.63
N SER A 11 -10.35 10.20 20.46
CA SER A 11 -10.75 10.72 19.15
C SER A 11 -9.58 11.17 18.26
N LEU A 12 -8.36 11.27 18.80
CA LEU A 12 -7.15 11.61 18.05
C LEU A 12 -6.38 10.38 17.53
N LEU A 13 -6.85 9.16 17.83
CA LEU A 13 -6.16 7.92 17.46
C LEU A 13 -6.60 7.36 16.09
N TYR A 14 -7.22 8.15 15.22
CA TYR A 14 -7.45 7.72 13.84
C TYR A 14 -6.12 7.66 13.10
N ALA A 15 -5.53 6.46 13.07
CA ALA A 15 -4.37 6.19 12.25
C ALA A 15 -4.80 6.27 10.77
N ASN A 16 -4.21 7.21 10.04
CA ASN A 16 -4.32 7.23 8.59
C ASN A 16 -3.59 6.00 8.02
N ASP A 17 -4.12 5.46 6.93
CA ASP A 17 -3.40 4.49 6.12
C ASP A 17 -2.13 5.12 5.56
N PHE A 18 -1.10 4.31 5.31
CA PHE A 18 0.14 4.81 4.72
C PHE A 18 0.91 3.74 3.98
N TYR A 19 1.80 4.21 3.10
CA TYR A 19 2.77 3.41 2.38
C TYR A 19 4.10 4.16 2.29
N TYR A 20 5.13 3.53 1.73
CA TYR A 20 6.42 4.17 1.48
C TYR A 20 6.62 4.48 0.00
N GLU A 21 6.95 5.73 -0.32
CA GLU A 21 7.30 6.19 -1.67
C GLU A 21 8.72 6.76 -1.62
N TYR A 22 9.65 6.18 -2.37
CA TYR A 22 11.06 6.60 -2.37
C TYR A 22 11.68 6.70 -0.96
N GLY A 23 11.33 5.75 -0.08
CA GLY A 23 11.80 5.70 1.31
C GLY A 23 11.09 6.67 2.27
N GLN A 24 10.12 7.44 1.78
CA GLN A 24 9.36 8.39 2.60
C GLN A 24 7.98 7.83 2.92
N LYS A 25 7.55 7.95 4.18
CA LYS A 25 6.19 7.61 4.60
C LYS A 25 5.21 8.59 3.97
N VAL A 26 4.23 8.08 3.24
CA VAL A 26 3.13 8.85 2.65
C VAL A 26 1.84 8.43 3.33
N GLU A 27 1.27 9.32 4.14
CA GLU A 27 -0.04 9.12 4.74
C GLU A 27 -1.15 9.46 3.75
N VAL A 28 -2.20 8.66 3.80
CA VAL A 28 -3.35 8.78 2.92
C VAL A 28 -4.65 8.55 3.68
N SER A 29 -5.71 9.18 3.20
CA SER A 29 -7.06 8.97 3.69
C SER A 29 -7.98 8.61 2.54
N GLN A 30 -8.94 7.71 2.79
CA GLN A 30 -9.86 7.27 1.75
C GLN A 30 -10.68 8.46 1.22
N SER A 31 -10.70 8.63 -0.10
CA SER A 31 -11.41 9.74 -0.72
C SER A 31 -12.91 9.43 -0.81
N ILE A 32 -13.72 10.15 -0.06
CA ILE A 32 -15.18 10.06 -0.12
C ILE A 32 -15.76 10.61 -1.44
N ASN A 33 -15.02 11.50 -2.11
CA ASN A 33 -15.52 12.29 -3.25
C ASN A 33 -15.28 11.62 -4.60
N LYS A 34 -14.46 10.56 -4.68
CA LYS A 34 -14.19 9.85 -5.93
C LYS A 34 -14.38 8.36 -5.77
N ARG A 35 -15.33 7.83 -6.51
CA ARG A 35 -15.56 6.38 -6.64
C ARG A 35 -15.03 5.90 -7.98
N SER A 36 -14.32 4.78 -7.95
CA SER A 36 -13.93 4.10 -9.19
C SER A 36 -15.14 3.42 -9.83
N LYS A 37 -15.15 3.35 -11.17
CA LYS A 37 -16.05 2.45 -11.91
C LYS A 37 -15.57 0.99 -11.85
N ASP A 38 -14.27 0.82 -11.63
CA ASP A 38 -13.62 -0.47 -11.41
C ASP A 38 -13.55 -0.74 -9.90
N ASN A 39 -14.29 -1.76 -9.44
CA ASN A 39 -14.37 -2.15 -8.03
C ASN A 39 -13.04 -2.63 -7.43
N SER A 40 -12.02 -2.91 -8.25
CA SER A 40 -10.68 -3.25 -7.79
C SER A 40 -9.83 -2.01 -7.45
N VAL A 41 -10.35 -0.80 -7.68
CA VAL A 41 -9.63 0.45 -7.44
C VAL A 41 -10.32 1.29 -6.37
N GLU A 42 -9.54 1.79 -5.43
CA GLU A 42 -9.95 2.82 -4.47
C GLU A 42 -9.12 4.08 -4.65
N TYR A 43 -9.73 5.22 -4.36
CA TYR A 43 -9.06 6.51 -4.40
C TYR A 43 -8.77 6.99 -3.00
N TYR A 44 -7.57 7.52 -2.83
CA TYR A 44 -7.08 8.06 -1.57
C TYR A 44 -6.53 9.46 -1.82
N GLN A 45 -6.62 10.31 -0.80
CA GLN A 45 -6.04 11.64 -0.81
C GLN A 45 -4.76 11.65 0.04
N LYS A 46 -3.67 12.14 -0.55
CA LYS A 46 -2.40 12.39 0.15
C LYS A 46 -2.49 13.65 1.00
N GLN A 47 -1.56 13.82 1.94
CA GLN A 47 -1.47 15.02 2.78
C GLN A 47 -1.31 16.34 1.99
N ASP A 48 -0.68 16.29 0.82
CA ASP A 48 -0.53 17.45 -0.08
C ASP A 48 -1.81 17.78 -0.89
N GLY A 49 -2.89 17.03 -0.65
CA GLY A 49 -4.16 17.15 -1.34
C GLY A 49 -4.25 16.39 -2.66
N ASN A 50 -3.16 15.80 -3.16
CA ASN A 50 -3.15 15.03 -4.40
C ASN A 50 -3.93 13.73 -4.26
N LEU A 51 -4.66 13.37 -5.31
CA LEU A 51 -5.44 12.15 -5.36
C LEU A 51 -4.65 11.01 -6.01
N VAL A 52 -4.70 9.83 -5.40
CA VAL A 52 -4.06 8.62 -5.90
C VAL A 52 -5.07 7.48 -5.99
N GLY A 53 -5.10 6.78 -7.13
CA GLY A 53 -5.87 5.55 -7.31
C GLY A 53 -5.00 4.34 -7.04
N ILE A 54 -5.47 3.39 -6.24
CA ILE A 54 -4.75 2.20 -5.80
C ILE A 54 -5.57 0.96 -6.10
N LYS A 55 -4.92 -0.09 -6.60
CA LYS A 55 -5.50 -1.44 -6.67
C LYS A 55 -5.56 -2.05 -5.27
N LYS A 56 -6.74 -2.45 -4.83
CA LYS A 56 -7.02 -2.89 -3.45
C LYS A 56 -6.24 -4.12 -3.01
N ASP A 57 -5.83 -4.96 -3.96
CA ASP A 57 -5.26 -6.27 -3.72
C ASP A 57 -3.91 -6.46 -4.41
N GLU A 58 -3.25 -5.37 -4.85
CA GLU A 58 -2.00 -5.47 -5.61
C GLU A 58 -0.90 -4.59 -5.03
N ILE A 59 0.29 -5.17 -4.89
CA ILE A 59 1.51 -4.47 -4.45
C ILE A 59 2.59 -4.66 -5.52
N LEU A 60 3.25 -3.55 -5.86
CA LEU A 60 4.49 -3.58 -6.61
C LEU A 60 5.66 -3.64 -5.64
N THR A 61 6.54 -4.61 -5.86
CA THR A 61 7.69 -4.85 -5.00
C THR A 61 8.93 -5.15 -5.82
N GLN A 62 10.09 -4.77 -5.28
CA GLN A 62 11.39 -5.09 -5.84
C GLN A 62 12.31 -5.55 -4.72
N CYS A 63 13.04 -6.63 -4.97
CA CYS A 63 14.09 -7.10 -4.06
C CYS A 63 15.42 -6.36 -4.29
N ASN A 64 16.28 -6.38 -3.28
CA ASN A 64 17.64 -5.88 -3.36
C ASN A 64 18.46 -6.63 -4.43
N VAL A 65 19.48 -5.97 -4.97
CA VAL A 65 20.32 -6.56 -6.02
C VAL A 65 21.01 -7.82 -5.51
N GLY A 66 20.95 -8.91 -6.28
CA GLY A 66 21.54 -10.21 -5.93
C GLY A 66 20.66 -11.10 -5.04
N VAL A 67 19.51 -10.61 -4.58
CA VAL A 67 18.53 -11.39 -3.83
C VAL A 67 17.66 -12.22 -4.78
N ASP A 68 17.44 -13.50 -4.44
CA ASP A 68 16.44 -14.34 -5.09
C ASP A 68 15.03 -13.95 -4.65
N CYS A 69 14.42 -13.05 -5.42
CA CYS A 69 13.13 -12.47 -5.06
C CYS A 69 12.00 -13.50 -5.02
N ALA A 70 12.04 -14.56 -5.84
CA ALA A 70 11.02 -15.60 -5.81
C ALA A 70 11.03 -16.35 -4.47
N LYS A 71 12.23 -16.64 -3.95
CA LYS A 71 12.39 -17.27 -2.63
C LYS A 71 11.95 -16.37 -1.48
N VAL A 72 12.22 -15.07 -1.57
CA VAL A 72 11.79 -14.08 -0.56
C VAL A 72 10.27 -13.99 -0.52
N LEU A 73 9.64 -13.81 -1.69
CA LEU A 73 8.19 -13.65 -1.77
C LEU A 73 7.43 -14.94 -1.42
N ALA A 74 8.03 -16.11 -1.61
CA ALA A 74 7.45 -17.40 -1.20
C ALA A 74 7.29 -17.57 0.32
N LYS A 75 7.91 -16.71 1.15
CA LYS A 75 7.70 -16.67 2.61
C LYS A 75 6.30 -16.19 2.99
N TYR A 76 5.63 -15.49 2.07
CA TYR A 76 4.36 -14.82 2.30
C TYR A 76 3.22 -15.53 1.55
N ASP A 77 2.03 -15.53 2.15
CA ASP A 77 0.84 -16.12 1.55
C ASP A 77 0.17 -15.14 0.58
N PHE A 78 0.56 -15.19 -0.70
CA PHE A 78 -0.03 -14.38 -1.76
C PHE A 78 -0.98 -15.20 -2.61
N ALA A 79 -2.06 -14.57 -3.07
CA ALA A 79 -2.97 -15.18 -4.04
C ALA A 79 -2.25 -15.46 -5.37
N SER A 80 -1.35 -14.57 -5.80
CA SER A 80 -0.45 -14.83 -6.93
C SER A 80 0.79 -13.92 -6.91
N ILE A 81 1.83 -14.33 -7.63
CA ILE A 81 3.07 -13.57 -7.83
C ILE A 81 3.33 -13.52 -9.33
N SER A 82 3.39 -12.33 -9.90
CA SER A 82 3.68 -12.09 -11.31
C SER A 82 5.01 -11.35 -11.46
N LYS A 83 5.93 -11.92 -12.22
CA LYS A 83 7.20 -11.26 -12.54
C LYS A 83 6.98 -10.23 -13.65
N LEU A 84 7.22 -8.95 -13.37
CA LEU A 84 7.12 -7.86 -14.35
C LEU A 84 8.45 -7.55 -15.03
N SER A 85 9.56 -7.70 -14.30
CA SER A 85 10.91 -7.55 -14.81
C SER A 85 11.87 -8.48 -14.07
N THR A 86 13.18 -8.37 -14.33
CA THR A 86 14.19 -9.14 -13.58
C THR A 86 14.12 -8.91 -12.08
N THR A 87 13.79 -7.68 -11.65
CA THR A 87 13.83 -7.27 -10.24
C THR A 87 12.47 -6.85 -9.69
N ILE A 88 11.47 -6.57 -10.55
CA ILE A 88 10.16 -6.06 -10.14
C ILE A 88 9.10 -7.16 -10.28
N PHE A 89 8.31 -7.30 -9.22
CA PHE A 89 7.21 -8.25 -9.12
C PHE A 89 5.92 -7.51 -8.73
N LEU A 90 4.82 -8.02 -9.27
CA LEU A 90 3.48 -7.68 -8.84
C LEU A 90 2.97 -8.85 -7.99
N VAL A 91 2.70 -8.59 -6.72
CA VAL A 91 2.08 -9.58 -5.83
C VAL A 91 0.62 -9.25 -5.65
N LYS A 92 -0.22 -10.28 -5.69
CA LYS A 92 -1.65 -10.19 -5.46
C LYS A 92 -1.98 -10.74 -4.08
N LEU A 93 -2.66 -9.93 -3.29
CA LEU A 93 -3.06 -10.23 -1.93
C LEU A 93 -4.27 -11.17 -1.90
N THR A 94 -4.39 -11.94 -0.82
CA THR A 94 -5.60 -12.71 -0.53
C THR A 94 -6.70 -11.76 -0.01
N PRO A 95 -7.99 -12.13 -0.09
CA PRO A 95 -9.09 -11.22 0.26
C PRO A 95 -9.11 -10.72 1.71
N THR A 96 -8.34 -11.33 2.61
CA THR A 96 -8.25 -10.96 4.03
C THR A 96 -7.09 -10.02 4.33
N GLN A 97 -6.22 -9.76 3.35
CA GLN A 97 -5.02 -8.95 3.51
C GLN A 97 -5.31 -7.50 3.10
N ASP A 98 -4.85 -6.56 3.93
CA ASP A 98 -4.92 -5.13 3.64
C ASP A 98 -3.66 -4.66 2.88
N VAL A 99 -3.85 -3.87 1.83
CA VAL A 99 -2.77 -3.45 0.92
C VAL A 99 -1.76 -2.53 1.57
N PHE A 100 -2.19 -1.63 2.46
CA PHE A 100 -1.28 -0.72 3.14
C PHE A 100 -0.43 -1.50 4.14
N ASN A 101 -1.07 -2.32 4.98
CA ASN A 101 -0.39 -3.16 5.96
C ASN A 101 0.63 -4.10 5.29
N PHE A 102 0.24 -4.82 4.23
CA PHE A 102 1.16 -5.74 3.56
C PHE A 102 2.27 -5.01 2.79
N SER A 103 2.02 -3.82 2.26
CA SER A 103 3.09 -3.03 1.63
C SER A 103 4.15 -2.61 2.65
N GLN A 104 3.75 -2.31 3.89
CA GLN A 104 4.68 -2.00 4.98
C GLN A 104 5.44 -3.24 5.46
N ILE A 105 4.76 -4.38 5.60
CA ILE A 105 5.42 -5.66 5.94
C ILE A 105 6.53 -5.96 4.94
N LEU A 106 6.22 -5.87 3.64
CA LEU A 106 7.21 -6.09 2.59
C LEU A 106 8.31 -5.05 2.61
N TYR A 107 7.98 -3.77 2.77
CA TYR A 107 8.98 -2.69 2.84
C TYR A 107 9.99 -2.88 3.98
N ASN A 108 9.56 -3.45 5.10
CA ASN A 108 10.40 -3.69 6.27
C ASN A 108 11.24 -4.99 6.18
N ASP A 109 11.01 -5.85 5.19
CA ASP A 109 11.87 -7.01 4.93
C ASP A 109 13.21 -6.53 4.36
N SER A 110 14.32 -6.91 5.01
CA SER A 110 15.67 -6.48 4.61
C SER A 110 16.07 -6.91 3.20
N ASP A 111 15.40 -7.91 2.63
CA ASP A 111 15.63 -8.39 1.27
C ASP A 111 14.89 -7.55 0.20
N ILE A 112 13.97 -6.67 0.62
CA ILE A 112 13.13 -5.82 -0.24
C ILE A 112 13.70 -4.41 -0.33
N ALA A 113 13.84 -3.91 -1.55
CA ALA A 113 14.31 -2.55 -1.86
C ALA A 113 13.16 -1.53 -1.81
N PHE A 114 11.98 -1.90 -2.31
CA PHE A 114 10.76 -1.12 -2.13
C PHE A 114 9.52 -2.01 -2.22
N ALA A 115 8.45 -1.58 -1.55
CA ALA A 115 7.11 -2.13 -1.73
C ALA A 115 6.08 -1.03 -1.55
N HIS A 116 5.16 -0.92 -2.50
CA HIS A 116 4.05 0.05 -2.42
C HIS A 116 2.81 -0.49 -3.15
N PRO A 117 1.60 0.01 -2.81
CA PRO A 117 0.40 -0.38 -3.53
C PRO A 117 0.52 -0.12 -5.05
N ASN A 118 -0.12 -0.94 -5.88
CA ASN A 118 -0.10 -0.74 -7.32
C ASN A 118 -0.98 0.46 -7.71
N PHE A 119 -0.34 1.55 -8.16
CA PHE A 119 -1.03 2.79 -8.50
C PHE A 119 -1.66 2.74 -9.89
N VAL A 120 -2.90 3.18 -9.99
CA VAL A 120 -3.60 3.35 -11.26
C VAL A 120 -3.15 4.66 -11.89
N LYS A 121 -2.44 4.57 -13.02
CA LYS A 121 -2.14 5.75 -13.85
C LYS A 121 -3.42 6.15 -14.58
N GLU A 122 -3.92 7.35 -14.31
CA GLU A 122 -4.93 7.95 -15.18
C GLU A 122 -4.29 8.29 -16.53
N ARG A 123 -4.83 7.71 -17.60
CA ARG A 123 -4.45 8.08 -18.95
C ARG A 123 -5.00 9.49 -19.19
N LYS A 124 -4.14 10.50 -19.08
CA LYS A 124 -4.47 11.84 -19.59
C LYS A 124 -4.72 11.68 -21.09
N GLY A 125 -5.98 11.78 -21.50
CA GLY A 125 -6.33 11.89 -22.92
C GLY A 125 -5.57 13.07 -23.51
N ARG A 126 -4.93 12.86 -24.66
CA ARG A 126 -4.40 13.95 -25.48
C ARG A 126 -5.56 14.70 -26.12
#